data_AF-A0A6C0IP32-F1
#
_entry.id   AF-A0A6C0IP32-F1
#
_cell.length_a   1.000
_cell.length_b   1.000
_cell.length_c   1.000
_cell.angle_alpha   90.00
_cell.angle_beta   90.00
_cell.angle_gamma   90.00
#
_symmetry.space_group_name_H-M   'P 1'
#
loop_
_entity.id
_entity.type
_entity.pdbx_description
1 polymer ?
#
loop_
_entity_poly.entity_id
_entity_poly.type
_entity_poly.pdbx_seq_one_letter_code
_entity_poly.pdbx_strand_id
1 'polypeptide(L)'
;MSNLLFNDEEETVQKMNIDDLFERNQRRDLKQLAIFNKILNRIYKRIQFTGKSRQDKFVFFQVPEYLFGEPLYNQGDCIGFLVVKLEKNGFEVKYTHPNTLFINWKNYVPKYVRSEIKKKTGVQVDEKGTIINKEELEEKEEDDITNKLFNDKNQLQQTVKSKKEYTPIDEYVPTGIYKDDMLKRVEKRLEKRMNS
;
A
#
# COMPACT_ATOMS: atom_id res chain seq x y z
N MET A 1 3.27 -52.67 -18.99
CA MET A 1 3.52 -52.12 -20.33
C MET A 1 5.01 -51.80 -20.40
N SER A 2 5.72 -52.49 -21.29
CA SER A 2 7.18 -52.56 -21.37
C SER A 2 7.79 -51.23 -21.81
N ASN A 3 8.66 -50.65 -20.98
CA ASN A 3 9.60 -49.63 -21.40
C ASN A 3 10.68 -50.30 -22.26
N LEU A 4 10.56 -50.19 -23.58
CA LEU A 4 11.67 -50.45 -24.49
C LEU A 4 12.52 -49.17 -24.56
N LEU A 5 13.64 -49.17 -23.86
CA LEU A 5 14.76 -48.28 -24.19
C LEU A 5 15.55 -48.99 -25.29
N PHE A 6 15.35 -48.54 -26.53
CA PHE A 6 16.28 -48.89 -27.61
C PHE A 6 17.59 -48.13 -27.34
N ASN A 7 18.58 -48.89 -26.89
CA ASN A 7 19.92 -48.44 -26.64
C ASN A 7 20.73 -48.64 -27.94
N ASP A 8 20.58 -47.72 -28.90
CA ASP A 8 21.59 -47.51 -29.92
C ASP A 8 22.59 -46.49 -29.35
N GLU A 9 23.67 -47.05 -28.79
CA GLU A 9 24.76 -46.37 -28.09
C GLU A 9 25.66 -45.59 -29.07
N GLU A 10 25.17 -44.44 -29.54
CA GLU A 10 26.02 -43.25 -29.52
C GLU A 10 25.35 -42.27 -28.56
N GLU A 11 25.82 -42.26 -27.31
CA GLU A 11 25.57 -41.19 -26.35
C GLU A 11 26.01 -39.86 -27.00
N THR A 12 25.09 -39.24 -27.72
CA THR A 12 25.18 -37.83 -28.06
C THR A 12 25.03 -37.08 -26.75
N VAL A 13 26.14 -36.96 -26.00
CA VAL A 13 26.27 -35.99 -24.92
C VAL A 13 26.24 -34.62 -25.58
N GLN A 14 25.04 -34.19 -25.98
CA GLN A 14 24.80 -32.84 -26.45
C GLN A 14 25.17 -31.92 -25.29
N LYS A 15 26.22 -31.13 -25.49
CA LYS A 15 26.61 -30.08 -24.57
C LYS A 15 25.47 -29.07 -24.50
N MET A 16 24.59 -29.24 -23.51
CA MET A 16 23.44 -28.38 -23.31
C MET A 16 23.91 -26.99 -22.90
N ASN A 17 23.57 -25.97 -23.69
CA ASN A 17 23.83 -24.60 -23.31
C ASN A 17 22.82 -24.16 -22.26
N ILE A 18 23.32 -23.66 -21.13
CA ILE A 18 22.50 -23.16 -20.03
C ILE A 18 21.70 -21.93 -20.48
N ASP A 19 22.26 -21.10 -21.36
CA ASP A 19 21.60 -19.89 -21.87
C ASP A 19 20.32 -20.22 -22.68
N ASP A 20 20.34 -21.32 -23.43
CA ASP A 20 19.18 -21.78 -24.21
C ASP A 20 17.99 -22.16 -23.30
N LEU A 21 18.27 -22.59 -22.06
CA LEU A 21 17.22 -22.90 -21.08
C LEU A 21 16.54 -21.61 -20.60
N PHE A 22 17.32 -20.58 -20.28
CA PHE A 22 16.79 -19.29 -19.87
C PHE A 22 16.04 -18.59 -20.99
N GLU A 23 16.52 -18.68 -22.24
CA GLU A 23 15.83 -18.10 -23.39
C GLU A 23 14.45 -18.75 -23.62
N ARG A 24 14.33 -20.07 -23.47
CA ARG A 24 13.05 -20.76 -23.59
C ARG A 24 12.05 -20.33 -22.51
N ASN A 25 12.50 -20.15 -21.27
CA ASN A 25 11.65 -19.66 -20.18
C ASN A 25 11.21 -18.22 -20.42
N GLN A 26 12.14 -17.33 -20.78
CA GLN A 26 11.81 -15.95 -21.12
C GLN A 26 10.79 -15.86 -22.26
N ARG A 27 10.94 -16.67 -23.32
CA ARG A 27 9.98 -16.73 -24.43
C ARG A 27 8.59 -17.19 -23.97
N ARG A 28 8.48 -18.08 -22.97
CA ARG A 28 7.19 -18.50 -22.40
C ARG A 28 6.56 -17.36 -21.61
N ASP A 29 7.32 -16.69 -20.76
CA ASP A 29 6.83 -15.57 -19.93
C ASP A 29 6.33 -14.42 -20.80
N LEU A 30 7.06 -14.08 -21.87
CA LEU A 30 6.64 -13.07 -22.84
C LEU A 30 5.33 -13.43 -23.54
N LYS A 31 5.14 -14.71 -23.90
CA LYS A 31 3.87 -15.19 -24.48
C LYS A 31 2.72 -15.12 -23.49
N GLN A 32 2.94 -15.54 -22.25
CA GLN A 32 1.94 -15.44 -21.18
C GLN A 32 1.49 -13.99 -20.96
N LEU A 33 2.46 -13.07 -20.89
CA LEU A 33 2.20 -11.64 -20.75
C LEU A 33 1.42 -11.10 -21.95
N ALA A 34 1.74 -11.53 -23.18
CA ALA A 34 0.99 -11.17 -24.37
C ALA A 34 -0.47 -11.64 -24.29
N ILE A 35 -0.74 -12.86 -23.82
CA ILE A 35 -2.10 -13.38 -23.61
C ILE A 35 -2.86 -12.54 -22.58
N PHE A 36 -2.23 -12.23 -21.45
CA PHE A 36 -2.86 -11.41 -20.40
C PHE A 36 -3.19 -10.01 -20.91
N ASN A 37 -2.29 -9.39 -21.69
CA ASN A 37 -2.54 -8.11 -22.34
C ASN A 37 -3.71 -8.17 -23.33
N LYS A 38 -3.90 -9.28 -24.07
CA LYS A 38 -5.07 -9.45 -24.96
C LYS A 38 -6.37 -9.39 -24.15
N ILE A 39 -6.43 -10.05 -23.00
CA ILE A 39 -7.63 -10.06 -22.13
C ILE A 39 -7.84 -8.69 -21.50
N LEU A 40 -6.77 -8.05 -21.02
CA LEU A 40 -6.81 -6.69 -20.47
C LEU A 40 -7.38 -5.69 -21.50
N ASN A 41 -6.96 -5.78 -22.76
CA ASN A 41 -7.50 -4.95 -23.84
C ASN A 41 -8.99 -5.19 -24.11
N ARG A 42 -9.50 -6.42 -23.93
CA ARG A 42 -10.94 -6.70 -24.03
C ARG A 42 -11.71 -6.01 -22.91
N ILE A 43 -11.17 -6.01 -21.69
CA ILE A 43 -11.75 -5.29 -20.55
C ILE A 43 -11.82 -3.80 -20.85
N TYR A 44 -10.72 -3.18 -21.29
CA TYR A 44 -10.71 -1.75 -21.62
C TYR A 44 -11.71 -1.37 -22.69
N LYS A 45 -11.84 -2.17 -23.76
CA LYS A 45 -12.86 -1.94 -24.79
C LYS A 45 -14.28 -2.00 -24.21
N ARG A 46 -14.55 -2.96 -23.32
CA ARG A 46 -15.85 -3.10 -22.66
C ARG A 46 -16.16 -1.93 -21.72
N ILE A 47 -15.16 -1.47 -20.97
CA ILE A 47 -15.24 -0.27 -20.12
C ILE A 47 -15.54 0.95 -20.97
N GLN A 48 -14.78 1.17 -22.05
CA GLN A 48 -14.95 2.31 -22.95
C GLN A 48 -16.32 2.32 -23.61
N PHE A 49 -16.81 1.16 -24.05
CA PHE A 49 -18.16 1.03 -24.62
C PHE A 49 -19.24 1.33 -23.58
N THR A 50 -19.11 0.79 -22.37
CA THR A 50 -20.08 0.98 -21.28
C THR A 50 -20.10 2.44 -20.81
N GLY A 51 -18.94 3.06 -20.63
CA GLY A 51 -18.83 4.46 -20.22
C GLY A 51 -19.35 5.47 -21.25
N LYS A 52 -19.48 5.08 -22.52
CA LYS A 52 -20.14 5.90 -23.56
C LYS A 52 -21.66 5.68 -23.60
N SER A 53 -22.09 4.43 -23.44
CA SER A 53 -23.48 4.04 -23.66
C SER A 53 -24.37 4.17 -22.43
N ARG A 54 -23.83 3.92 -21.22
CA ARG A 54 -24.60 3.88 -19.97
C ARG A 54 -24.14 4.96 -19.02
N GLN A 55 -25.07 5.41 -18.17
CA GLN A 55 -24.76 6.27 -17.02
C GLN A 55 -24.01 5.52 -15.92
N ASP A 56 -24.11 4.18 -15.92
CA ASP A 56 -23.45 3.31 -14.98
C ASP A 56 -21.93 3.29 -15.17
N LYS A 57 -21.19 3.58 -14.10
CA LYS A 57 -19.71 3.62 -14.07
C LYS A 57 -19.10 2.32 -13.56
N PHE A 58 -19.70 1.18 -13.90
CA PHE A 58 -19.23 -0.15 -13.49
C PHE A 58 -19.48 -1.20 -14.57
N VAL A 59 -18.69 -2.29 -14.54
CA VAL A 59 -18.79 -3.44 -15.45
C VAL A 59 -18.47 -4.72 -14.68
N PHE A 60 -19.27 -5.76 -14.92
CA PHE A 60 -18.91 -7.13 -14.56
C PHE A 60 -18.24 -7.81 -15.74
N PHE A 61 -17.01 -8.31 -15.55
CA PHE A 61 -16.26 -9.03 -16.57
C PHE A 61 -16.00 -10.46 -16.12
N GLN A 62 -16.50 -11.42 -16.90
CA GLN A 62 -16.21 -12.84 -16.69
C GLN A 62 -14.88 -13.18 -17.36
N VAL A 63 -13.91 -13.62 -16.58
CA VAL A 63 -12.60 -14.04 -17.07
C VAL A 63 -12.72 -15.48 -17.59
N PRO A 64 -12.39 -15.75 -18.86
CA PRO A 64 -12.44 -17.10 -19.41
C PRO A 64 -11.61 -18.07 -18.57
N GLU A 65 -12.15 -19.26 -18.31
CA GLU A 65 -11.42 -20.32 -17.60
C GLU A 65 -10.37 -20.97 -18.50
N TYR A 66 -10.70 -21.12 -19.78
CA TYR A 66 -9.83 -21.71 -20.79
C TYR A 66 -9.77 -20.83 -22.05
N LEU A 67 -8.62 -20.83 -22.73
CA LEU A 67 -8.40 -20.12 -23.97
C LEU A 67 -7.88 -21.09 -25.05
N PHE A 68 -8.69 -21.29 -26.09
CA PHE A 68 -8.35 -22.24 -27.16
C PHE A 68 -7.07 -21.82 -27.88
N GLY A 69 -6.15 -22.77 -28.05
CA GLY A 69 -4.87 -22.55 -28.73
C GLY A 69 -3.78 -21.87 -27.89
N GLU A 70 -4.06 -21.53 -26.63
CA GLU A 70 -3.13 -20.83 -25.75
C GLU A 70 -2.83 -21.69 -24.50
N PRO A 71 -1.92 -22.68 -24.60
CA PRO A 71 -1.68 -23.65 -23.53
C PRO A 71 -0.99 -23.07 -22.29
N LEU A 72 -0.39 -21.88 -22.40
CA LEU A 72 0.26 -21.18 -21.29
C LEU A 72 -0.72 -20.32 -20.48
N TYR A 73 -2.02 -20.34 -20.83
CA TYR A 73 -3.02 -19.57 -20.13
C TYR A 73 -3.40 -20.22 -18.80
N ASN A 74 -3.13 -19.51 -17.70
CA ASN A 74 -3.63 -19.83 -16.38
C ASN A 74 -4.60 -18.73 -15.92
N GLN A 75 -5.83 -19.12 -15.56
CA GLN A 75 -6.88 -18.19 -15.14
C GLN A 75 -6.50 -17.45 -13.85
N GLY A 76 -5.93 -18.14 -12.86
CA GLY A 76 -5.58 -17.53 -11.57
C GLY A 76 -4.54 -16.43 -11.72
N ASP A 77 -3.46 -16.73 -12.45
CA ASP A 77 -2.40 -15.77 -12.75
C ASP A 77 -2.93 -14.59 -13.57
N CYS A 78 -3.84 -14.86 -14.52
CA CYS A 78 -4.48 -13.81 -15.31
C CYS A 78 -5.31 -12.87 -14.42
N ILE A 79 -6.14 -13.41 -13.52
CA ILE A 79 -6.93 -12.61 -12.59
C ILE A 79 -6.03 -11.72 -11.74
N GLY A 80 -4.98 -12.27 -11.15
CA GLY A 80 -4.02 -11.50 -10.34
C GLY A 80 -3.36 -10.38 -11.15
N PHE A 81 -2.89 -10.68 -12.37
CA PHE A 81 -2.32 -9.69 -13.27
C PHE A 81 -3.31 -8.57 -13.62
N LEU A 82 -4.56 -8.93 -13.93
CA LEU A 82 -5.61 -7.98 -14.31
C LEU A 82 -5.95 -7.03 -13.15
N VAL A 83 -6.11 -7.56 -11.93
CA VAL A 83 -6.39 -6.75 -10.73
C VAL A 83 -5.28 -5.72 -10.53
N VAL A 84 -4.02 -6.15 -10.50
CA VAL A 84 -2.87 -5.24 -10.30
C VAL A 84 -2.79 -4.18 -11.40
N LYS A 85 -3.03 -4.54 -12.66
CA LYS A 85 -2.97 -3.59 -13.78
C LYS A 85 -4.13 -2.60 -13.78
N LEU A 86 -5.33 -3.02 -13.41
CA LEU A 86 -6.51 -2.17 -13.34
C LEU A 86 -6.43 -1.20 -12.14
N GLU A 87 -5.98 -1.67 -10.98
CA GLU A 87 -5.78 -0.84 -9.79
C GLU A 87 -4.71 0.22 -10.02
N LYS A 88 -3.60 -0.12 -10.69
CA LYS A 88 -2.56 0.84 -11.12
C LYS A 88 -3.11 1.95 -12.02
N ASN A 89 -4.18 1.69 -12.76
CA ASN A 89 -4.86 2.66 -13.60
C ASN A 89 -5.96 3.44 -12.87
N GLY A 90 -6.13 3.24 -11.55
CA GLY A 90 -7.09 3.95 -10.72
C GLY A 90 -8.51 3.37 -10.73
N PHE A 91 -8.71 2.18 -11.30
CA PHE A 91 -9.99 1.46 -11.20
C PHE A 91 -10.13 0.76 -9.85
N GLU A 92 -11.34 0.73 -9.30
CA GLU A 92 -11.64 -0.13 -8.15
C GLU A 92 -12.09 -1.50 -8.68
N VAL A 93 -11.36 -2.56 -8.28
CA VAL A 93 -11.62 -3.92 -8.74
C VAL A 93 -11.91 -4.82 -7.55
N LYS A 94 -12.97 -5.64 -7.65
CA LYS A 94 -13.31 -6.67 -6.67
C LYS A 94 -13.50 -8.00 -7.38
N TYR A 95 -12.90 -9.05 -6.84
CA TYR A 95 -13.11 -10.41 -7.33
C TYR A 95 -14.41 -10.98 -6.75
N THR A 96 -15.21 -11.60 -7.61
CA THR A 96 -16.47 -12.26 -7.27
C THR A 96 -16.43 -13.68 -7.82
N HIS A 97 -16.55 -14.67 -6.95
CA HIS A 97 -16.52 -16.09 -7.31
C HIS A 97 -17.67 -16.43 -8.29
N PRO A 98 -17.44 -17.28 -9.32
CA PRO A 98 -16.25 -18.09 -9.57
C PRO A 98 -15.12 -17.44 -10.40
N ASN A 99 -15.43 -16.54 -11.33
CA ASN A 99 -14.44 -15.97 -12.26
C ASN A 99 -14.77 -14.54 -12.70
N THR A 100 -15.58 -13.83 -11.91
CA THR A 100 -16.08 -12.52 -12.28
C THR A 100 -15.27 -11.42 -11.59
N LEU A 101 -14.84 -10.44 -12.37
CA LEU A 101 -14.28 -9.19 -11.88
C LEU A 101 -15.34 -8.11 -11.93
N PHE A 102 -15.64 -7.55 -10.77
CA PHE A 102 -16.39 -6.30 -10.67
C PHE A 102 -15.42 -5.14 -10.78
N ILE A 103 -15.58 -4.31 -11.80
CA ILE A 103 -14.70 -3.17 -12.07
C ILE A 103 -15.57 -1.91 -12.05
N ASN A 104 -15.21 -0.93 -11.24
CA ASN A 104 -15.92 0.34 -11.19
C ASN A 104 -14.96 1.54 -11.19
N TRP A 105 -15.47 2.68 -11.65
CA TRP A 105 -14.79 3.98 -11.64
C TRP A 105 -15.75 5.10 -11.22
N LYS A 106 -16.69 4.79 -10.32
CA LYS A 106 -17.69 5.76 -9.87
C LYS A 106 -17.07 6.90 -9.07
N ASN A 107 -16.05 6.58 -8.28
CA ASN A 107 -15.38 7.49 -7.34
C ASN A 107 -14.20 8.25 -7.95
N TYR A 108 -14.00 8.18 -9.27
CA TYR A 108 -12.92 8.91 -9.94
C TYR A 108 -13.31 10.38 -10.12
N VAL A 109 -12.52 11.30 -9.56
CA VAL A 109 -12.73 12.75 -9.65
C VAL A 109 -11.90 13.33 -10.81
N PRO A 110 -12.55 13.82 -11.88
CA PRO A 110 -11.84 14.41 -13.02
C PRO A 110 -11.02 15.64 -12.63
N LYS A 111 -9.96 15.90 -13.39
CA LYS A 111 -9.05 17.05 -13.16
C LYS A 111 -9.79 18.40 -13.14
N TYR A 112 -10.79 18.59 -14.01
CA TYR A 112 -11.56 19.83 -14.06
C TYR A 112 -12.33 20.08 -12.75
N VAL A 113 -12.99 19.06 -12.21
CA VAL A 113 -13.68 19.12 -10.91
C VAL A 113 -12.68 19.41 -9.79
N ARG A 114 -11.52 18.74 -9.78
CA ARG A 114 -10.46 18.99 -8.78
C ARG A 114 -9.98 20.45 -8.81
N SER A 115 -9.81 21.03 -10.00
CA SER A 115 -9.41 22.43 -10.16
C SER A 115 -10.46 23.41 -9.66
N GLU A 116 -11.75 23.11 -9.85
CA GLU A 116 -12.85 23.94 -9.35
C GLU A 116 -12.97 23.87 -7.83
N ILE A 117 -12.83 22.68 -7.26
CA ILE A 117 -12.83 22.47 -5.80
C ILE A 117 -11.67 23.26 -5.19
N LYS A 118 -10.46 23.16 -5.77
CA LYS A 118 -9.31 23.93 -5.31
C LYS A 118 -9.55 25.44 -5.35
N LYS A 119 -10.19 25.96 -6.40
CA LYS A 119 -10.54 27.39 -6.51
C LYS A 119 -11.58 27.84 -5.49
N LYS A 120 -12.61 27.01 -5.23
CA LYS A 120 -13.75 27.36 -4.36
C LYS A 120 -13.43 27.18 -2.87
N THR A 121 -12.76 26.09 -2.52
CA THR A 121 -12.52 25.68 -1.12
C THR A 121 -11.07 25.80 -0.68
N GLY A 122 -10.12 26.05 -1.58
CA GLY A 122 -8.68 26.12 -1.25
C GLY A 122 -8.02 24.75 -0.98
N VAL A 123 -8.82 23.70 -0.81
CA VAL A 123 -8.37 22.34 -0.48
C VAL A 123 -7.89 21.58 -1.73
N GLN A 124 -6.79 20.83 -1.61
CA GLN A 124 -6.33 19.90 -2.65
C GLN A 124 -6.94 18.52 -2.44
N VAL A 125 -7.51 17.95 -3.49
CA VAL A 125 -8.23 16.68 -3.46
C VAL A 125 -7.60 15.70 -4.45
N ASP A 126 -7.42 14.45 -4.02
CA ASP A 126 -6.85 13.37 -4.81
C ASP A 126 -7.84 12.77 -5.81
N GLU A 127 -7.37 11.87 -6.68
CA GLU A 127 -8.17 11.23 -7.74
C GLU A 127 -9.36 10.44 -7.19
N LYS A 128 -9.26 9.96 -5.95
CA LYS A 128 -10.29 9.21 -5.23
C LYS A 128 -11.22 10.08 -4.38
N GLY A 129 -11.02 11.40 -4.38
CA GLY A 129 -11.83 12.32 -3.57
C GLY A 129 -11.34 12.53 -2.13
N THR A 130 -10.21 11.95 -1.75
CA THR A 130 -9.60 12.18 -0.43
C THR A 130 -8.92 13.54 -0.38
N ILE A 131 -9.07 14.25 0.73
CA ILE A 131 -8.40 15.53 0.97
C ILE A 131 -6.91 15.27 1.21
N ILE A 132 -6.05 15.88 0.42
CA ILE A 132 -4.60 15.84 0.62
C ILE A 132 -4.25 17.03 1.51
N ASN A 133 -4.49 16.91 2.80
CA ASN A 133 -3.86 17.80 3.76
C ASN A 133 -2.40 17.38 3.84
N LYS A 134 -1.49 18.31 3.55
CA LYS A 134 -0.05 18.07 3.58
C LYS A 134 0.45 17.60 4.97
N GLU A 135 -0.36 17.82 6.00
CA GLU A 135 -0.10 17.50 7.40
C GLU A 135 -0.35 16.01 7.75
N GLU A 136 -1.17 15.25 7.00
CA GLU A 136 -1.49 13.84 7.32
C GLU A 136 -0.56 12.81 6.63
N LEU A 137 0.33 13.25 5.74
CA LEU A 137 1.31 12.37 5.09
C LEU A 137 2.51 12.08 6.01
N GLU A 138 2.78 12.96 6.98
CA GLU A 138 3.86 12.76 7.96
C GLU A 138 3.49 11.71 9.03
N GLU A 139 2.20 11.49 9.32
CA GLU A 139 1.76 10.52 10.35
C GLU A 139 1.70 9.06 9.85
N LYS A 140 1.74 8.80 8.54
CA LYS A 140 1.59 7.43 7.99
C LYS A 140 2.89 6.77 7.56
N GLU A 141 4.00 7.51 7.50
CA GLU A 141 5.32 6.97 7.16
C GLU A 141 6.15 6.58 8.42
N GLU A 142 5.69 6.92 9.63
CA GLU A 142 6.42 6.59 10.88
C GLU A 142 6.17 5.17 11.43
N ASP A 143 5.20 4.43 10.89
CA ASP A 143 4.86 3.06 11.33
C ASP A 143 5.69 1.95 10.64
N ASP A 144 6.73 2.32 9.88
CA ASP A 144 7.65 1.36 9.29
C ASP A 144 8.43 0.61 10.39
N ILE A 145 8.29 -0.71 10.31
CA ILE A 145 8.67 -1.77 11.25
C ILE A 145 10.15 -1.68 11.72
N THR A 146 10.98 -0.96 10.98
CA THR A 146 12.37 -0.63 11.28
C THR A 146 12.54 0.21 12.55
N ASN A 147 11.66 1.18 12.83
CA ASN A 147 11.80 2.02 14.03
C ASN A 147 11.46 1.29 15.34
N LYS A 148 10.61 0.26 15.30
CA LYS A 148 10.32 -0.58 16.48
C LYS A 148 11.49 -1.51 16.85
N LEU A 149 12.29 -1.94 15.88
CA LEU A 149 13.41 -2.87 16.13
C LEU A 149 14.62 -2.20 16.81
N PHE A 150 14.81 -0.90 16.60
CA PHE A 150 15.88 -0.13 17.25
C PHE A 150 15.52 0.35 18.67
N ASN A 151 14.24 0.33 19.04
CA ASN A 151 13.79 0.72 20.37
C ASN A 151 13.88 -0.43 21.40
N ASP A 152 13.92 -1.69 20.95
CA ASP A 152 13.95 -2.88 21.80
C ASP A 152 15.33 -3.22 22.40
N LYS A 153 16.41 -2.57 21.95
CA LYS A 153 17.77 -2.81 22.49
C LYS A 153 18.22 -1.83 23.57
N ASN A 154 17.38 -0.84 23.92
CA ASN A 154 17.72 0.17 24.93
C ASN A 154 16.95 0.04 26.25
N GLN A 155 16.26 -1.08 26.51
CA GLN A 155 15.63 -1.34 27.81
C GLN A 155 16.52 -2.16 28.75
N LEU A 156 17.65 -1.56 29.12
CA LEU A 156 18.26 -1.74 30.43
C LEU A 156 18.56 -0.33 30.98
N GLN A 157 17.50 0.41 31.34
CA GLN A 157 17.43 1.41 32.43
C GLN A 157 16.14 2.26 32.34
N GLN A 158 15.20 1.94 33.23
CA GLN A 158 14.33 2.84 34.01
C GLN A 158 13.88 4.19 33.40
N THR A 159 12.58 4.35 33.15
CA THR A 159 11.65 5.14 34.01
C THR A 159 10.27 5.29 33.34
N VAL A 160 9.23 4.98 34.10
CA VAL A 160 7.82 5.07 33.72
C VAL A 160 7.44 6.54 33.49
N LYS A 161 7.11 6.93 32.25
CA LYS A 161 6.42 8.20 31.97
C LYS A 161 4.93 8.00 32.24
N SER A 162 4.48 8.44 33.41
CA SER A 162 3.06 8.60 33.72
C SER A 162 2.42 9.67 32.83
N LYS A 163 1.15 9.46 32.44
CA LYS A 163 0.30 10.49 31.84
C LYS A 163 0.27 11.72 32.78
N LYS A 164 0.40 12.92 32.23
CA LYS A 164 0.31 14.17 33.01
C LYS A 164 -1.16 14.45 33.33
N GLU A 165 -1.56 14.21 34.57
CA GLU A 165 -2.79 14.75 35.14
C GLU A 165 -2.55 16.22 35.51
N TYR A 166 -3.46 17.11 35.12
CA TYR A 166 -3.36 18.54 35.44
C TYR A 166 -4.10 18.81 36.74
N THR A 167 -3.40 19.32 37.75
CA THR A 167 -4.02 19.79 39.00
C THR A 167 -4.56 21.22 38.82
N PRO A 168 -5.69 21.58 39.45
CA PRO A 168 -6.15 22.97 39.50
C PRO A 168 -5.09 23.88 40.14
N ILE A 169 -5.08 25.15 39.74
CA ILE A 169 -4.02 26.12 40.05
C ILE A 169 -3.79 26.29 41.56
N ASP A 170 -4.85 26.19 42.35
CA ASP A 170 -4.79 26.36 43.81
C ASP A 170 -4.01 25.25 44.53
N GLU A 171 -3.88 24.06 43.91
CA GLU A 171 -3.20 22.89 44.50
C GLU A 171 -1.82 22.64 43.89
N TYR A 172 -1.32 23.55 43.04
CA TYR A 172 -0.05 23.38 42.35
C TYR A 172 1.15 23.54 43.30
N VAL A 173 1.89 22.45 43.51
CA VAL A 173 3.19 22.47 44.19
C VAL A 173 4.30 22.28 43.15
N PRO A 174 5.20 23.24 42.97
CA PRO A 174 6.25 23.14 41.95
C PRO A 174 7.24 22.02 42.29
N THR A 175 7.25 20.96 41.48
CA THR A 175 8.28 19.91 41.54
C THR A 175 9.52 20.37 40.76
N GLY A 176 10.34 21.22 41.39
CA GLY A 176 11.61 21.70 40.85
C GLY A 176 12.78 21.46 41.81
N ILE A 177 14.00 21.76 41.35
CA ILE A 177 15.27 21.60 42.12
C ILE A 177 15.27 22.43 43.42
N TYR A 178 14.38 23.43 43.52
CA TYR A 178 14.18 24.24 44.71
C TYR A 178 13.18 23.56 45.64
N LYS A 179 13.71 22.85 46.65
CA LYS A 179 12.90 22.35 47.76
C LYS A 179 12.36 23.53 48.57
N ASP A 180 11.14 23.38 49.09
CA ASP A 180 10.43 24.39 49.90
C ASP A 180 11.29 24.93 51.07
N ASP A 181 12.16 24.08 51.63
CA ASP A 181 13.13 24.44 52.66
C ASP A 181 14.16 25.50 52.24
N MET A 182 14.50 25.56 50.95
CA MET A 182 15.44 26.55 50.41
C MET A 182 14.79 27.92 50.30
N LEU A 183 13.50 27.98 49.94
CA LEU A 183 12.72 29.21 49.91
C LEU A 183 12.53 29.78 51.32
N LYS A 184 12.16 28.93 52.28
CA LYS A 184 12.03 29.32 53.70
C LYS A 184 13.34 29.88 54.29
N ARG A 185 14.50 29.37 53.85
CA ARG A 185 15.81 29.91 54.26
C ARG A 185 16.11 31.28 53.66
N VAL A 186 15.65 31.55 52.44
CA VAL A 186 15.79 32.86 51.81
C VAL A 186 14.87 33.87 52.50
N GLU A 187 13.63 33.49 52.76
CA GLU A 187 12.64 34.31 53.46
C GLU A 187 13.11 34.70 54.87
N LYS A 188 13.57 33.72 55.66
CA LYS A 188 14.13 33.97 56.99
C LYS A 188 15.36 34.90 56.99
N ARG A 189 16.14 34.94 55.91
CA ARG A 189 17.25 35.90 55.77
C ARG A 189 16.75 37.30 55.42
N LEU A 190 15.68 37.42 54.64
CA LEU A 190 15.06 38.70 54.32
C LEU A 190 14.41 39.32 55.55
N GLU A 191 13.65 38.55 56.33
CA GLU A 191 13.04 39.03 57.57
C GLU A 191 14.08 39.50 58.59
N LYS A 192 15.20 38.77 58.71
CA LYS A 192 16.31 39.16 59.60
C LYS A 192 17.00 40.45 59.17
N ARG A 193 16.94 40.81 57.88
CA ARG A 193 17.46 42.08 57.35
C ARG A 193 16.45 43.23 57.46
N MET A 194 15.17 42.94 57.55
CA MET A 194 14.13 43.96 57.74
C MET A 194 13.95 44.36 59.22
N ASN A 195 14.31 43.48 60.15
CA ASN A 195 14.23 43.71 61.60
C ASN A 195 15.58 44.07 62.24
N SER A 196 16.55 44.52 61.44
CA SER A 196 17.83 45.10 61.87
C SER A 196 18.00 46.48 61.27
#